data_AF-F4MN66-F1
#
_entry.id   AF-F4MN66-F1
#
_cell.length_a   1.000
_cell.length_b   1.000
_cell.length_c   1.000
_cell.angle_alpha   90.00
_cell.angle_beta   90.00
_cell.angle_gamma   90.00
#
_symmetry.space_group_name_H-M   'P 1'
#
loop_
_entity.id
_entity.type
_entity.pdbx_description
1 polymer ?
#
loop_
_entity_poly.entity_id
_entity_poly.type
_entity_poly.pdbx_seq_one_letter_code
_entity_poly.pdbx_strand_id
1 'polypeptide(L)'
;MKKFLSWLAISFGIIYFFYETWYHISYDQSNLALIADYISVLLLLIAGIVNLRSKKGIGLLCGAWGYTSCIMFRAFIWRMEAIWVEELPNYETLQVKVLILALIVSFPAFIVSFVKSFPQKNPN
;
A
#
# COMPACT_ATOMS: atom_id res chain seq x y z
N MET A 1 -4.26 -1.39 19.27
CA MET A 1 -3.37 -1.33 18.08
C MET A 1 -3.53 -2.47 17.07
N LYS A 2 -3.59 -3.77 17.44
CA LYS A 2 -3.72 -4.86 16.43
C LYS A 2 -4.94 -4.70 15.51
N LYS A 3 -6.10 -4.39 16.09
CA LYS A 3 -7.34 -4.11 15.34
C LYS A 3 -7.23 -2.84 14.47
N PHE A 4 -6.52 -1.81 14.95
CA PHE A 4 -6.32 -0.57 14.22
C PHE A 4 -5.55 -0.80 12.91
N LEU A 5 -4.43 -1.52 12.94
CA LEU A 5 -3.66 -1.82 11.73
C LEU A 5 -4.45 -2.64 10.71
N SER A 6 -5.28 -3.57 11.19
CA SER A 6 -6.19 -4.31 10.31
C SER A 6 -7.23 -3.40 9.65
N TRP A 7 -7.92 -2.56 10.43
CA TRP A 7 -8.92 -1.64 9.90
C TRP A 7 -8.30 -0.61 8.97
N LEU A 8 -7.09 -0.14 9.27
CA LEU A 8 -6.31 0.73 8.41
C LEU A 8 -5.99 0.02 7.08
N ALA A 9 -5.53 -1.22 7.10
CA ALA A 9 -5.23 -1.99 5.89
C ALA A 9 -6.47 -2.22 5.02
N ILE A 10 -7.60 -2.57 5.64
CA ILE A 10 -8.86 -2.78 4.93
C ILE A 10 -9.35 -1.48 4.30
N SER A 11 -9.39 -0.39 5.08
CA SER A 11 -9.87 0.90 4.60
C SER A 11 -8.97 1.44 3.49
N PHE A 12 -7.65 1.34 3.67
CA PHE A 12 -6.67 1.75 2.68
C PHE A 12 -6.79 0.91 1.40
N GLY A 13 -6.94 -0.41 1.50
CA GLY A 13 -7.13 -1.29 0.34
C GLY A 13 -8.39 -0.96 -0.45
N ILE A 14 -9.51 -0.65 0.23
CA ILE A 14 -10.75 -0.25 -0.45
C ILE A 14 -10.59 1.09 -1.15
N ILE A 15 -10.04 2.10 -0.47
CA ILE A 15 -9.81 3.43 -1.05
C ILE A 15 -8.86 3.32 -2.25
N TYR A 16 -7.79 2.54 -2.10
CA TYR A 16 -6.79 2.33 -3.14
C TYR A 16 -7.37 1.63 -4.37
N PHE A 17 -8.23 0.63 -4.16
CA PHE A 17 -8.93 -0.04 -5.25
C PHE A 17 -9.75 0.96 -6.09
N PHE A 18 -10.61 1.75 -5.45
CA PHE A 18 -11.43 2.73 -6.18
C PHE A 18 -10.58 3.80 -6.86
N TYR A 19 -9.50 4.24 -6.21
CA TYR A 19 -8.58 5.22 -6.78
C TYR A 19 -7.89 4.69 -8.05
N GLU A 20 -7.32 3.48 -8.00
CA GLU A 20 -6.62 2.87 -9.14
C GLU A 20 -7.58 2.49 -10.27
N THR A 21 -8.77 1.98 -9.95
CA THR A 21 -9.79 1.72 -10.97
C THR A 21 -10.22 3.01 -11.68
N TRP A 22 -10.44 4.09 -10.91
CA TRP A 22 -10.77 5.40 -11.49
C TRP A 22 -9.62 5.95 -12.33
N TYR A 23 -8.39 5.82 -11.84
CA TYR A 23 -7.19 6.29 -12.52
C TYR A 23 -6.98 5.55 -13.85
N HIS A 24 -7.10 4.22 -13.86
CA HIS A 24 -7.01 3.42 -15.07
C HIS A 24 -8.07 3.80 -16.12
N ILE A 25 -9.33 3.98 -15.70
CA ILE A 25 -10.42 4.39 -16.61
C ILE A 25 -10.17 5.80 -17.19
N SER A 26 -9.62 6.70 -16.38
CA SER A 26 -9.48 8.12 -16.76
C SER A 26 -8.23 8.40 -17.60
N TYR A 27 -7.16 7.62 -17.44
CA TYR A 27 -5.83 7.92 -17.99
C TYR A 27 -5.17 6.75 -18.73
N ASP A 28 -5.92 5.68 -19.03
CA ASP A 28 -5.46 4.52 -19.81
C ASP A 28 -4.15 3.89 -19.29
N GLN A 29 -4.05 3.78 -17.96
CA GLN A 29 -2.89 3.18 -17.29
C GLN A 29 -2.64 1.75 -17.81
N SER A 30 -1.38 1.36 -17.93
CA SER A 30 -1.01 -0.01 -18.32
C SER A 30 -1.69 -1.07 -17.45
N ASN A 31 -2.31 -2.07 -18.10
CA ASN A 31 -2.91 -3.24 -17.45
C ASN A 31 -1.94 -3.98 -16.52
N LEU A 32 -0.65 -4.00 -16.84
CA LEU A 32 0.36 -4.64 -16.00
C LEU A 32 0.57 -3.89 -14.69
N ALA A 33 0.52 -2.55 -14.72
CA ALA A 33 0.59 -1.75 -13.51
C ALA A 33 -0.65 -1.99 -12.63
N LEU A 34 -1.84 -1.93 -13.24
CA LEU A 34 -3.11 -2.17 -12.53
C LEU A 34 -3.17 -3.54 -11.84
N ILE A 35 -2.66 -4.60 -12.49
CA ILE A 35 -2.59 -5.94 -11.88
C ILE A 35 -1.73 -5.92 -10.62
N ALA A 36 -0.57 -5.27 -10.66
CA ALA A 36 0.32 -5.16 -9.49
C ALA A 36 -0.37 -4.40 -8.34
N ASP A 37 -1.13 -3.35 -8.68
CA ASP A 37 -1.90 -2.58 -7.72
C ASP A 37 -3.04 -3.39 -7.10
N TYR A 38 -3.75 -4.20 -7.90
CA TYR A 38 -4.79 -5.11 -7.40
C TYR A 38 -4.23 -6.25 -6.54
N ILE A 39 -3.01 -6.72 -6.79
CA ILE A 39 -2.32 -7.65 -5.88
C ILE A 39 -2.09 -6.97 -4.52
N SER A 40 -1.66 -5.71 -4.50
CA SER A 40 -1.50 -4.94 -3.25
C SER A 40 -2.83 -4.80 -2.51
N VAL A 41 -3.91 -4.43 -3.20
CA VAL A 41 -5.27 -4.37 -2.64
C VAL A 41 -5.66 -5.70 -2.01
N LEU A 42 -5.53 -6.80 -2.76
CA LEU A 42 -5.93 -8.13 -2.31
C LEU A 42 -5.13 -8.56 -1.06
N LEU A 43 -3.82 -8.31 -1.05
CA LEU A 43 -2.98 -8.58 0.11
C LEU A 43 -3.40 -7.78 1.34
N LEU A 44 -3.70 -6.48 1.19
CA LEU A 44 -4.15 -5.63 2.30
C LEU A 44 -5.50 -6.10 2.88
N LEU A 45 -6.46 -6.44 2.02
CA LEU A 45 -7.77 -6.92 2.44
C LEU A 45 -7.67 -8.26 3.17
N ILE A 46 -6.98 -9.24 2.59
CA ILE A 46 -6.81 -10.58 3.19
C ILE A 46 -6.03 -10.46 4.49
N ALA A 47 -4.90 -9.73 4.51
CA ALA A 47 -4.09 -9.56 5.70
C ALA A 47 -4.87 -8.87 6.83
N GLY A 48 -5.63 -7.83 6.49
CA GLY A 48 -6.50 -7.12 7.42
C GLY A 48 -7.54 -8.04 8.06
N ILE A 49 -8.29 -8.80 7.24
CA ILE A 49 -9.33 -9.73 7.68
C ILE A 49 -8.73 -10.87 8.52
N VAL A 50 -7.63 -11.48 8.06
CA VAL A 50 -6.98 -12.60 8.76
C VAL A 50 -6.45 -12.16 10.12
N ASN A 51 -5.83 -10.97 10.22
CA ASN A 51 -5.35 -10.46 11.50
C ASN A 51 -6.47 -10.02 12.46
N LEU A 52 -7.67 -9.69 11.96
CA LEU A 52 -8.85 -9.51 12.82
C LEU A 52 -9.34 -10.83 13.41
N ARG A 53 -9.31 -11.91 12.62
CA ARG A 53 -9.82 -13.23 13.01
C ARG A 53 -8.81 -14.07 13.81
N SER A 54 -7.51 -13.85 13.62
CA SER A 54 -6.45 -14.65 14.23
C SER A 54 -5.35 -13.81 14.87
N LYS A 55 -4.91 -14.23 16.07
CA LYS A 55 -3.79 -13.59 16.81
C LYS A 55 -2.45 -13.65 16.06
N LYS A 56 -2.31 -14.55 15.08
CA LYS A 56 -1.09 -14.80 14.28
C LYS A 56 -1.05 -14.05 12.93
N GLY A 57 -2.05 -13.24 12.59
CA GLY A 57 -2.11 -12.53 11.30
C GLY A 57 -1.15 -11.35 11.13
N ILE A 58 -0.37 -11.00 12.15
CA ILE A 58 0.47 -9.79 12.13
C ILE A 58 1.62 -9.89 11.11
N GLY A 59 2.17 -11.09 10.88
CA GLY A 59 3.19 -11.32 9.85
C GLY A 59 2.64 -11.11 8.44
N LEU A 60 1.39 -11.50 8.21
CA LEU A 60 0.71 -11.28 6.93
C LEU A 60 0.45 -9.79 6.67
N LEU A 61 0.06 -9.04 7.72
CA LEU A 61 -0.04 -7.57 7.65
C LEU A 61 1.30 -6.91 7.34
N CYS A 62 2.38 -7.39 7.95
CA CYS A 62 3.72 -6.90 7.65
C CYS A 62 4.06 -7.09 6.16
N GLY A 63 3.82 -8.29 5.61
CA GLY A 63 4.04 -8.56 4.20
C GLY A 63 3.19 -7.67 3.29
N ALA A 64 1.90 -7.51 3.58
CA ALA A 64 0.99 -6.68 2.80
C ALA A 64 1.38 -5.20 2.80
N TRP A 65 1.69 -4.63 3.97
CA TRP A 65 2.15 -3.24 4.08
C TRP A 65 3.52 -3.02 3.44
N GLY A 66 4.42 -4.01 3.53
CA GLY A 66 5.72 -3.97 2.87
C GLY A 66 5.58 -3.94 1.35
N TYR A 67 4.82 -4.87 0.79
CA TYR A 67 4.54 -4.92 -0.66
C TYR A 67 3.90 -3.61 -1.17
N THR A 68 2.89 -3.13 -0.46
CA THR A 68 2.20 -1.86 -0.78
C THR A 68 3.19 -0.69 -0.77
N SER A 69 4.02 -0.57 0.27
CA SER A 69 5.02 0.51 0.36
C SER A 69 6.03 0.47 -0.79
N CYS A 70 6.49 -0.72 -1.17
CA CYS A 70 7.43 -0.88 -2.29
C CYS A 70 6.80 -0.48 -3.62
N ILE A 71 5.55 -0.87 -3.90
CA ILE A 71 4.86 -0.48 -5.13
C ILE A 71 4.64 1.04 -5.16
N MET A 72 4.16 1.63 -4.07
CA MET A 72 3.94 3.08 -3.97
C MET A 72 5.25 3.85 -4.17
N PHE A 73 6.35 3.36 -3.61
CA PHE A 73 7.66 4.00 -3.75
C PHE A 73 8.15 3.92 -5.19
N ARG A 74 8.05 2.74 -5.82
CA ARG A 74 8.38 2.56 -7.24
C ARG A 74 7.55 3.48 -8.14
N ALA A 75 6.24 3.56 -7.90
CA ALA A 75 5.32 4.42 -8.65
C ALA A 75 5.62 5.91 -8.47
N PHE A 76 6.05 6.31 -7.26
CA PHE A 76 6.49 7.67 -6.96
C PHE A 76 7.77 8.03 -7.73
N ILE A 77 8.80 7.19 -7.69
CA ILE A 77 10.07 7.46 -8.36
C ILE A 77 9.88 7.64 -9.87
N TRP A 78 9.14 6.73 -10.52
CA TRP A 78 8.87 6.84 -11.96
C TRP A 78 8.22 8.20 -12.29
N ARG A 79 7.18 8.59 -11.55
CA ARG A 79 6.47 9.86 -11.82
C ARG A 79 7.33 11.08 -11.53
N MET A 80 8.18 11.03 -10.51
CA MET A 80 9.14 12.10 -10.23
C MET A 80 10.16 12.26 -11.37
N GLU A 81 10.70 11.16 -11.89
CA GLU A 81 11.62 11.17 -13.03
C GLU A 81 10.94 11.76 -14.27
N ALA A 82 9.72 11.33 -14.57
CA ALA A 82 8.99 11.80 -15.76
C ALA A 82 8.52 13.28 -15.64
N ILE A 83 8.27 13.79 -14.43
CA ILE A 83 8.07 15.24 -14.20
C ILE A 83 9.37 16.01 -14.45
N TRP A 84 10.52 15.47 -14.02
CA TRP A 84 11.81 16.13 -14.17
C TRP A 84 12.23 16.31 -15.64
N VAL A 85 11.80 15.39 -16.51
CA VAL A 85 12.10 15.42 -17.96
C VAL A 85 11.07 16.28 -18.74
N GLU A 86 10.14 16.97 -18.05
CA GLU A 86 9.02 17.74 -18.65
C GLU A 86 8.11 16.91 -19.57
N GLU A 87 8.13 15.58 -19.45
CA GLU A 87 7.36 14.68 -20.32
C GLU A 87 5.88 14.58 -19.93
N LEU A 88 5.48 15.08 -18.76
CA LEU A 88 4.16 14.79 -18.19
C LEU A 88 3.25 16.01 -17.96
N PRO A 89 1.94 15.86 -18.24
CA PRO A 89 0.90 16.88 -18.00
C PRO A 89 0.58 17.09 -16.51
N ASN A 90 -0.04 18.25 -16.20
CA ASN A 90 -0.37 18.74 -14.84
C ASN A 90 -1.16 17.79 -13.91
N TYR A 91 -1.84 16.76 -14.43
CA TYR A 91 -2.59 15.83 -13.56
C TYR A 91 -1.67 14.84 -12.83
N GLU A 92 -0.44 14.64 -13.31
CA GLU A 92 0.58 13.81 -12.66
C GLU A 92 1.09 14.43 -11.36
N THR A 93 1.03 15.76 -11.24
CA THR A 93 1.41 16.48 -10.01
C THR A 93 0.45 16.18 -8.86
N LEU A 94 -0.84 15.92 -9.15
CA LEU A 94 -1.81 15.48 -8.14
C LEU A 94 -1.49 14.05 -7.69
N GLN A 95 -1.17 13.16 -8.62
CA GLN A 95 -0.85 11.76 -8.31
C GLN A 95 0.39 11.64 -7.44
N VAL A 96 1.43 12.44 -7.71
CA VAL A 96 2.62 12.47 -6.86
C VAL A 96 2.27 12.88 -5.42
N LYS A 97 1.38 13.85 -5.23
CA LYS A 97 0.91 14.22 -3.88
C LYS A 97 0.16 13.08 -3.18
N VAL A 98 -0.70 12.37 -3.92
CA VAL A 98 -1.41 11.20 -3.40
C VAL A 98 -0.44 10.08 -3.03
N LEU A 99 0.57 9.82 -3.87
CA LEU A 99 1.61 8.82 -3.63
C LEU A 99 2.48 9.15 -2.41
N ILE A 100 2.85 10.42 -2.23
CA ILE A 100 3.57 10.87 -1.03
C ILE A 100 2.73 10.60 0.23
N LEU A 101 1.43 10.94 0.20
CA LEU A 101 0.53 10.67 1.33
C LEU A 101 0.40 9.16 1.58
N ALA A 102 0.24 8.37 0.52
CA ALA A 102 0.17 6.91 0.58
C ALA A 102 1.43 6.32 1.22
N LEU A 103 2.62 6.80 0.85
CA LEU A 103 3.90 6.39 1.42
C LEU A 103 4.04 6.75 2.90
N ILE A 104 3.63 7.96 3.29
CA ILE A 104 3.62 8.40 4.69
C ILE A 104 2.72 7.52 5.54
N VAL A 105 1.68 6.91 4.97
CA VAL A 105 0.80 5.97 5.68
C VAL A 105 1.37 4.55 5.64
N SER A 106 1.76 4.07 4.46
CA SER A 106 2.12 2.67 4.24
C SER A 106 3.45 2.31 4.89
N PHE A 107 4.44 3.19 4.82
CA PHE A 107 5.78 2.90 5.33
C PHE A 107 5.81 2.80 6.86
N PRO A 108 5.23 3.74 7.64
CA PRO A 108 5.11 3.55 9.08
C PRO A 108 4.25 2.33 9.45
N ALA A 109 3.17 2.06 8.71
CA ALA A 109 2.33 0.88 8.95
C ALA A 109 3.13 -0.43 8.74
N PHE A 110 4.01 -0.45 7.74
CA PHE A 110 4.97 -1.53 7.52
C PHE A 110 5.93 -1.67 8.71
N ILE A 111 6.63 -0.61 9.12
CA ILE A 111 7.59 -0.66 10.24
C ILE A 111 6.90 -1.12 11.54
N VAL A 112 5.73 -0.59 11.87
CA VAL A 112 4.99 -0.99 13.08
C VAL A 112 4.57 -2.47 12.99
N SER A 113 4.15 -2.95 11.82
CA SER A 113 3.79 -4.35 11.61
C SER A 113 5.01 -5.26 11.68
N PHE A 114 6.15 -4.83 11.13
CA PHE A 114 7.43 -5.53 11.15
C PHE A 114 7.94 -5.73 12.58
N VAL A 115 8.03 -4.65 13.36
CA VAL A 115 8.46 -4.72 14.77
C VAL A 115 7.55 -5.64 15.60
N LYS A 116 6.24 -5.66 15.31
CA LYS A 116 5.28 -6.54 16.01
C LYS A 116 5.25 -7.98 15.52
N SER A 117 5.89 -8.26 14.39
CA SER A 117 5.98 -9.59 13.82
C SER A 117 7.12 -10.41 14.44
N PHE A 118 8.06 -9.78 15.14
CA PHE A 118 9.13 -10.48 15.84
C PHE A 118 8.58 -11.45 16.89
N PRO A 119 9.13 -12.66 16.99
CA PRO A 119 8.74 -13.62 18.02
C PRO A 119 9.05 -13.04 19.40
N GLN A 120 8.06 -13.03 20.28
CA GLN A 120 8.30 -12.70 21.67
C GLN A 120 9.14 -13.81 22.28
N LYS A 121 10.32 -13.47 22.80
CA LYS A 121 11.19 -14.40 23.53
C LYS A 121 10.39 -14.85 24.76
N ASN A 122 9.98 -16.12 24.81
CA ASN A 122 9.45 -16.68 26.05
C ASN A 122 10.55 -16.56 27.11
N PRO A 123 10.32 -15.86 28.24
CA PRO A 123 11.13 -16.11 29.41
C PRO A 123 10.74 -17.51 29.89
N ASN A 124 11.63 -18.48 29.62
CA ASN A 124 11.64 -19.74 30.35
C ASN A 124 11.94 -19.47 31.82
#